data_AF-A0AAU3HI81-F1
#
_entry.id   AF-A0AAU3HI81-F1
#
_cell.length_a   1.000
_cell.length_b   1.000
_cell.length_c   1.000
_cell.angle_alpha   90.00
_cell.angle_beta   90.00
_cell.angle_gamma   90.00
#
_symmetry.space_group_name_H-M   'P 1'
#
loop_
_entity.id
_entity.type
_entity.pdbx_description
1 polymer ?
#
loop_
_entity_poly.entity_id
_entity_poly.type
_entity_poly.pdbx_seq_one_letter_code
_entity_poly.pdbx_strand_id
1 'polypeptide(L)'
;MAVGVFRVASRLAPMVPDQVRRQRFRRTGFGRRGLVEAHVYAFLHRVVDELIARDRVEASLREENARLKNALRDWQGGYAPRPGQMDGSAWTGDQQRR
;
A
#
# COMPACT_ATOMS: atom_id res chain seq x y z
N MET A 1 7.28 -12.60 -22.51
CA MET A 1 7.75 -11.20 -22.60
C MET A 1 7.36 -10.49 -21.29
N ALA A 2 8.21 -10.52 -20.25
CA ALA A 2 7.91 -9.87 -18.97
C ALA A 2 8.47 -8.44 -19.00
N VAL A 3 7.58 -7.45 -19.10
CA VAL A 3 7.95 -6.03 -19.14
C VAL A 3 8.44 -5.60 -17.76
N GLY A 4 9.69 -5.14 -17.71
CA GLY A 4 10.36 -4.73 -16.49
C GLY A 4 9.71 -3.50 -15.84
N VAL A 5 9.00 -3.72 -14.74
CA VAL A 5 8.58 -2.66 -13.80
C VAL A 5 9.46 -2.76 -12.55
N PHE A 6 10.75 -2.46 -12.67
CA PHE A 6 11.65 -2.42 -11.51
C PHE A 6 12.64 -1.26 -11.55
N ARG A 7 12.30 -0.16 -12.23
CA ARG A 7 13.22 0.99 -12.37
C ARG A 7 12.68 2.33 -11.87
N VAL A 8 11.48 2.36 -11.29
CA VAL A 8 10.92 3.57 -10.62
C VAL A 8 11.09 3.51 -9.09
N ALA A 9 11.11 2.31 -8.50
CA ALA A 9 11.12 2.12 -7.05
C ALA A 9 12.37 2.69 -6.34
N SER A 10 13.51 2.79 -7.01
CA SER A 10 14.76 3.25 -6.37
C SER A 10 14.83 4.76 -6.13
N ARG A 11 14.08 5.58 -6.89
CA ARG A 11 13.97 7.04 -6.63
C ARG A 11 12.82 7.39 -5.67
N LEU A 12 11.97 6.42 -5.34
CA LEU A 12 10.83 6.54 -4.45
C LEU A 12 10.97 5.67 -3.19
N ALA A 13 12.16 5.11 -2.95
CA ALA A 13 12.41 4.28 -1.77
C ALA A 13 12.08 5.12 -0.52
N PRO A 14 11.06 4.73 0.27
CA PRO A 14 10.69 5.47 1.46
C PRO A 14 11.88 5.54 2.40
N MET A 15 12.11 6.71 2.99
CA MET A 15 13.15 6.88 3.99
C MET A 15 12.78 6.05 5.23
N VAL A 16 13.67 5.13 5.62
CA VAL A 16 13.43 4.23 6.75
C VAL A 16 13.84 4.94 8.05
N PRO A 17 13.09 4.81 9.17
CA PRO A 17 13.41 5.48 10.44
C PRO A 17 14.87 5.25 10.88
N ASP A 18 15.36 4.04 10.69
CA ASP A 18 16.71 3.61 11.06
C ASP A 18 17.82 4.28 10.21
N GLN A 19 17.52 4.62 8.95
CA GLN A 19 18.40 5.44 8.12
C GLN A 19 18.54 6.86 8.69
N VAL A 20 17.44 7.44 9.15
CA VAL A 20 17.42 8.78 9.76
C VAL A 20 18.20 8.79 11.08
N ARG A 21 18.00 7.78 11.94
CA ARG A 21 18.73 7.64 13.22
C ARG A 21 20.24 7.58 13.05
N ARG A 22 20.71 6.94 11.99
CA ARG A 22 22.15 6.81 11.69
C ARG A 22 22.75 8.01 10.98
N GLN A 23 21.95 8.96 10.50
CA GLN A 23 22.46 10.09 9.75
C GLN A 23 23.36 10.96 10.63
N ARG A 24 24.56 11.25 10.15
CA ARG A 24 25.50 12.18 10.79
C ARG A 24 25.79 13.34 9.85
N PHE A 25 25.82 14.55 10.40
CA PHE A 25 26.16 15.77 9.66
C PHE A 25 27.58 16.21 10.01
N ARG A 26 28.33 16.61 8.99
CA ARG A 26 29.65 17.23 9.19
C ARG A 26 29.45 18.67 9.65
N ARG A 27 30.36 19.17 10.49
CA ARG A 27 30.42 20.59 10.82
C ARG A 27 30.76 21.41 9.57
N THR A 28 30.28 22.65 9.53
CA THR A 28 30.59 23.58 8.44
C THR A 28 32.08 23.94 8.44
N GLY A 29 32.62 24.21 7.26
CA GLY A 29 33.99 24.68 7.11
C GLY A 29 34.22 26.05 7.75
N PHE A 30 35.49 26.40 7.91
CA PHE A 30 35.90 27.67 8.51
C PHE A 30 35.25 28.87 7.80
N GLY A 31 34.81 29.87 8.57
CA GLY A 31 34.12 31.06 8.06
C GLY A 31 32.63 30.87 7.69
N ARG A 32 32.05 29.65 7.84
CA ARG A 32 30.63 29.39 7.56
C ARG A 32 29.87 29.04 8.83
N ARG A 33 28.68 29.64 9.02
CA ARG A 33 27.76 29.29 10.11
C ARG A 33 26.98 28.02 9.76
N GLY A 34 26.86 27.11 10.73
CA GLY A 34 26.04 25.90 10.64
C GLY A 34 24.76 26.00 11.47
N LEU A 35 23.92 24.98 11.38
CA LEU A 35 22.76 24.81 12.26
C LEU A 35 23.19 24.38 13.67
N VAL A 36 22.36 24.71 14.66
CA VAL A 36 22.55 24.23 16.04
C VAL A 36 22.31 22.73 16.08
N GLU A 37 23.36 21.98 16.43
CA GLU A 37 23.38 20.52 16.42
C GLU A 37 22.23 19.90 17.23
N ALA A 38 21.98 20.42 18.44
CA ALA A 38 20.90 19.96 19.29
C ALA A 38 19.51 20.11 18.65
N HIS A 39 19.26 21.22 17.93
CA HIS A 39 17.98 21.43 17.25
C HIS A 39 17.82 20.49 16.06
N VAL A 40 18.91 20.22 15.32
CA VAL A 40 18.88 19.27 14.20
C VAL A 40 18.53 17.88 14.71
N TYR A 41 19.19 17.38 15.75
CA TYR A 41 18.89 16.04 16.26
C TYR A 41 17.51 15.95 16.93
N ALA A 42 17.05 16.99 17.63
CA ALA A 42 15.67 17.03 18.15
C ALA A 42 14.64 16.96 17.01
N PHE A 43 14.88 17.67 15.90
CA PHE A 43 14.03 17.58 14.71
C PHE A 43 14.08 16.18 14.09
N LEU A 44 15.26 15.57 13.95
CA LEU A 44 15.38 14.20 13.43
C LEU A 44 14.64 13.17 14.28
N HIS A 45 14.64 13.31 15.61
CA HIS A 45 13.86 12.44 16.49
C HIS A 45 12.37 12.53 16.18
N ARG A 46 11.82 13.75 16.04
CA ARG A 46 10.42 13.93 15.65
C ARG A 46 10.12 13.33 14.28
N VAL A 47 11.03 13.49 13.30
CA VAL A 47 10.86 12.89 11.97
C VAL A 47 10.83 11.37 12.05
N VAL A 48 11.68 10.76 12.87
CA VAL A 48 11.68 9.31 13.12
C VAL A 48 10.34 8.86 13.68
N ASP A 49 9.80 9.58 14.66
CA ASP A 49 8.52 9.24 15.29
C ASP A 49 7.37 9.32 14.27
N GLU A 50 7.38 10.35 13.41
CA GLU A 50 6.40 10.51 12.34
C GLU A 50 6.49 9.39 11.29
N LEU A 51 7.70 9.00 10.89
CA LEU A 51 7.89 7.89 9.95
C LEU A 51 7.35 6.58 10.53
N ILE A 52 7.61 6.31 11.82
CA ILE A 52 7.07 5.13 12.51
C ILE A 52 5.54 5.19 12.57
N ALA A 53 4.96 6.34 12.87
CA ALA A 53 3.51 6.52 12.90
C ALA A 53 2.89 6.25 11.52
N ARG A 54 3.47 6.82 10.46
CA ARG A 54 3.02 6.60 9.08
C ARG A 54 3.11 5.13 8.67
N ASP A 55 4.22 4.46 8.98
CA ASP A 55 4.40 3.04 8.63
C ASP A 55 3.37 2.14 9.36
N ARG A 56 2.99 2.46 10.61
CA ARG A 56 1.93 1.77 11.33
C ARG A 56 0.55 1.95 10.68
N VAL A 57 0.23 3.17 10.27
CA VAL A 57 -1.03 3.46 9.57
C VAL A 57 -1.09 2.71 8.24
N GLU A 58 0.01 2.71 7.49
CA GLU A 58 0.10 1.98 6.23
C GLU A 58 -0.08 0.47 6.43
N ALA A 59 0.56 -0.11 7.44
CA ALA A 59 0.40 -1.52 7.77
C ALA A 59 -1.07 -1.86 8.10
N SER A 60 -1.73 -1.04 8.91
CA SER A 60 -3.15 -1.22 9.26
C SER A 60 -4.05 -1.13 8.02
N LEU A 61 -3.81 -0.16 7.12
CA LEU A 61 -4.58 -0.02 5.89
C LEU A 61 -4.38 -1.20 4.94
N ARG A 62 -3.16 -1.74 4.86
CA ARG A 62 -2.86 -2.93 4.03
C ARG A 62 -3.58 -4.17 4.57
N GLU A 63 -3.60 -4.33 5.88
CA GLU A 63 -4.32 -5.42 6.54
C GLU A 63 -5.83 -5.32 6.28
N GLU A 64 -6.42 -4.14 6.46
CA GLU A 64 -7.85 -3.92 6.22
C GLU A 64 -8.22 -4.18 4.75
N ASN A 65 -7.41 -3.68 3.82
CA ASN A 65 -7.60 -3.96 2.40
C ASN A 65 -7.53 -5.47 2.09
N ALA A 66 -6.65 -6.22 2.76
CA ALA A 66 -6.58 -7.66 2.58
C ALA A 66 -7.84 -8.35 3.09
N ARG A 67 -8.36 -7.94 4.25
CA ARG A 67 -9.62 -8.45 4.82
C ARG A 67 -10.80 -8.20 3.89
N LEU A 68 -10.96 -6.96 3.39
CA LEU A 68 -12.04 -6.60 2.46
C LEU A 68 -11.97 -7.38 1.15
N LYS A 69 -10.76 -7.56 0.59
CA LYS A 69 -10.56 -8.36 -0.63
C LYS A 69 -10.91 -9.83 -0.43
N ASN A 70 -10.58 -10.40 0.72
CA ASN A 70 -10.94 -11.78 1.04
C ASN A 70 -12.45 -11.94 1.20
N ALA A 71 -13.10 -11.05 1.95
CA ALA A 71 -14.56 -11.08 2.11
C ALA A 71 -15.29 -10.95 0.76
N LEU A 72 -14.81 -10.08 -0.12
CA LEU A 72 -15.36 -9.95 -1.47
C LEU A 72 -15.18 -11.25 -2.29
N ARG A 73 -14.00 -11.87 -2.22
CA ARG A 73 -13.74 -13.14 -2.91
C ARG A 73 -14.63 -14.26 -2.41
N ASP A 74 -14.83 -14.36 -1.10
CA ASP A 74 -15.67 -15.39 -0.49
C ASP A 74 -17.14 -15.20 -0.89
N TRP A 75 -17.63 -13.96 -0.88
CA TRP A 75 -18.97 -13.63 -1.36
C TRP A 75 -19.13 -13.97 -2.85
N GLN A 76 -18.16 -13.59 -3.70
CA GLN A 76 -18.20 -13.94 -5.12
C GLN A 76 -18.19 -15.47 -5.34
N GLY A 77 -17.45 -16.23 -4.54
CA GLY A 77 -17.43 -17.68 -4.62
C GLY A 77 -18.76 -18.36 -4.25
N GLY A 78 -19.52 -17.76 -3.32
CA GLY A 78 -20.82 -18.28 -2.87
C GLY A 78 -22.02 -17.80 -3.71
N TYR A 79 -21.94 -16.64 -4.35
CA TYR A 79 -23.07 -15.98 -5.01
C TYR A 79 -22.89 -15.73 -6.52
N ALA A 80 -21.73 -16.03 -7.11
CA ALA A 80 -21.60 -15.98 -8.56
C ALA A 80 -22.49 -17.08 -9.19
N PRO A 81 -23.41 -16.74 -10.11
CA PRO A 81 -24.08 -17.74 -10.92
C PRO A 81 -23.02 -18.59 -11.60
N ARG A 82 -23.07 -19.92 -11.46
CA ARG A 82 -22.20 -20.79 -12.24
C ARG A 82 -22.44 -20.47 -13.73
N PRO A 83 -21.43 -20.03 -14.49
CA PRO A 83 -21.59 -19.88 -15.93
C PRO A 83 -21.81 -21.30 -16.49
N GLY A 84 -23.07 -21.60 -16.82
CA GLY A 84 -23.51 -22.93 -17.23
C GLY A 84 -24.80 -23.44 -16.54
N GLN A 85 -25.29 -22.76 -15.49
CA GLN A 85 -26.63 -23.03 -14.93
C GLN A 85 -27.64 -22.00 -15.44
N MET A 86 -27.72 -21.85 -16.77
CA MET A 86 -29.00 -21.51 -17.40
C MET A 86 -29.74 -22.83 -17.48
N ASP A 87 -30.75 -23.02 -16.63
CA ASP A 87 -31.60 -24.19 -16.74
C ASP A 87 -32.19 -24.23 -18.17
N GLY A 88 -32.04 -25.37 -18.82
CA GLY A 88 -32.63 -25.63 -20.13
C GLY A 88 -34.12 -25.96 -20.05
N SER A 89 -34.86 -25.41 -19.08
CA SER A 89 -36.28 -25.72 -18.87
C SER A 89 -37.22 -24.54 -19.09
N ALA A 90 -36.72 -23.31 -19.30
CA ALA A 90 -37.57 -22.12 -19.43
C ALA A 90 -38.01 -21.76 -20.87
N TRP A 91 -37.82 -22.63 -21.87
CA TRP A 91 -38.34 -22.44 -23.24
C TRP A 91 -39.03 -23.70 -23.78
N THR A 92 -39.98 -24.23 -23.01
CA THR A 92 -41.02 -25.13 -23.54
C THR A 92 -42.39 -24.64 -23.05
N GLY A 93 -42.98 -23.70 -23.77
CA GLY A 93 -44.31 -23.19 -23.45
C GLY A 93 -44.70 -21.99 -24.29
N ASP A 94 -45.10 -22.26 -25.55
CA ASP A 94 -46.23 -21.60 -26.25
C ASP A 94 -46.23 -21.85 -27.77
N GLN A 95 -46.02 -23.10 -28.17
CA GLN A 95 -46.35 -23.61 -29.52
C GLN A 95 -47.81 -24.11 -29.61
N GLN A 96 -48.73 -23.60 -28.77
CA GLN A 96 -50.11 -24.07 -28.83
C GLN A 96 -51.13 -23.02 -28.36
N ARG A 97 -51.43 -22.03 -29.22
CA ARG A 97 -52.78 -21.46 -29.41
C ARG A 97 -52.80 -20.43 -30.55
N ARG A 98 -53.16 -20.87 -31.76
CA ARG A 98 -54.42 -20.52 -32.47
C ARG A 98 -54.35 -20.98 -33.91
#